data_AF-A0A3S4GIZ1-F1
#
_entry.id   AF-A0A3S4GIZ1-F1
#
_cell.length_a   1.000
_cell.length_b   1.000
_cell.length_c   1.000
_cell.angle_alpha   90.00
_cell.angle_beta   90.00
_cell.angle_gamma   90.00
#
_symmetry.space_group_name_H-M   'P 1'
#
loop_
_entity.id
_entity.type
_entity.pdbx_description
1 polymer ?
#
loop_
_entity_poly.entity_id
_entity_poly.type
_entity_poly.pdbx_seq_one_letter_code
_entity_poly.pdbx_strand_id
1 'polypeptide(L)' 'MDKMMAMVDRCLSEYDQNGWTVPHLHNNADINMLDKLLK' A
#
# COMPACT_ATOMS: atom_id res chain seq x y z
N MET A 1 -1.01 13.01 -22.31
CA MET A 1 -1.10 12.89 -20.83
C MET A 1 -1.47 11.48 -20.40
N ASP A 2 -2.19 10.72 -21.20
CA ASP A 2 -2.74 9.41 -20.86
C ASP A 2 -1.70 8.36 -20.43
N LYS A 3 -0.51 8.35 -21.03
CA LYS A 3 0.58 7.45 -20.61
C LYS A 3 1.14 7.76 -19.23
N MET A 4 1.14 9.03 -18.82
CA MET A 4 1.55 9.42 -17.46
C MET A 4 0.45 9.04 -16.46
N MET A 5 -0.81 9.22 -16.83
CA MET A 5 -1.95 8.84 -15.98
C MET A 5 -2.02 7.33 -15.77
N ALA A 6 -1.79 6.52 -16.82
CA ALA A 6 -1.76 5.07 -16.70
C ALA A 6 -0.70 4.55 -15.71
N MET A 7 0.43 5.26 -15.57
CA MET A 7 1.45 4.93 -14.58
C MET A 7 0.97 5.25 -13.15
N VAL A 8 0.26 6.36 -12.97
CA VAL A 8 -0.35 6.74 -11.69
C VAL A 8 -1.44 5.77 -11.30
N ASP A 9 -2.33 5.40 -12.23
CA ASP A 9 -3.42 4.45 -11.98
C ASP A 9 -2.88 3.08 -11.59
N ARG A 10 -1.81 2.61 -12.25
CA ARG A 10 -1.12 1.38 -11.84
C ARG A 10 -0.59 1.48 -10.42
N CYS A 11 0.11 2.57 -10.08
CA CYS A 11 0.63 2.80 -8.73
C CYS A 11 -0.49 2.76 -7.68
N LEU A 12 -1.59 3.48 -7.91
CA LEU A 12 -2.74 3.52 -7.01
C LEU A 12 -3.45 2.17 -6.88
N SER A 13 -3.42 1.32 -7.90
CA SER A 13 -4.05 -0.01 -7.85
C SER A 13 -3.28 -1.05 -7.03
N GLU A 14 -1.99 -0.81 -6.74
CA GLU A 14 -1.13 -1.77 -6.04
C GLU A 14 -1.30 -1.75 -4.51
N TYR A 15 -2.13 -0.85 -3.96
CA TYR A 15 -2.44 -0.79 -2.54
C TYR A 15 -3.86 -0.30 -2.27
N ASP A 16 -4.40 -0.64 -1.11
CA ASP A 16 -5.62 -0.07 -0.55
C ASP A 16 -5.41 0.32 0.93
N GLN A 17 -6.49 0.71 1.61
CA GLN A 17 -6.45 1.10 3.01
C GLN A 17 -5.99 -0.02 3.98
N ASN A 18 -5.96 -1.27 3.53
CA ASN A 18 -5.61 -2.44 4.33
C ASN A 18 -4.18 -2.96 4.03
N GLY A 19 -3.52 -2.47 2.98
CA GLY A 19 -2.15 -2.84 2.63
C GLY A 19 -1.92 -3.00 1.13
N TRP A 20 -0.87 -3.73 0.77
CA TRP A 20 -0.50 -4.04 -0.61
C TRP A 20 -1.45 -5.07 -1.23
N THR A 21 -1.84 -4.84 -2.49
CA THR A 21 -2.63 -5.79 -3.31
C THR A 21 -1.74 -6.68 -4.18
N VAL A 22 -0.44 -6.38 -4.23
CA VAL A 22 0.58 -7.15 -4.97
C VAL A 22 1.36 -8.09 -4.04
N PRO A 23 1.68 -9.33 -4.49
CA PRO A 23 2.20 -10.37 -3.60
C PRO A 23 3.70 -10.24 -3.27
N HIS A 24 4.42 -9.35 -3.95
CA HIS A 24 5.88 -9.21 -3.81
C HIS A 24 6.29 -8.21 -2.72
N LEU A 25 5.33 -7.48 -2.15
CA LEU A 25 5.55 -6.53 -1.06
C LEU A 25 5.02 -7.10 0.25
N HIS A 26 5.77 -6.89 1.33
CA HIS A 26 5.37 -7.30 2.67
C HIS A 26 4.48 -6.22 3.31
N ASN A 27 3.33 -6.63 3.83
CA ASN A 27 2.46 -5.75 4.62
C ASN A 27 3.10 -5.44 5.98
N ASN A 28 2.77 -4.28 6.56
CA ASN A 28 3.39 -3.75 7.77
C ASN A 28 2.84 -4.36 9.09
N ALA A 29 2.05 -5.43 9.02
CA ALA A 29 1.34 -5.98 10.19
C ALA A 29 2.28 -6.54 11.27
N ASP A 30 3.49 -6.93 10.91
CA ASP A 30 4.53 -7.46 11.79
C ASP A 30 5.35 -6.37 12.50
N ILE A 31 5.49 -5.19 11.88
CA ILE A 31 6.30 -4.07 12.38
C ILE A 31 5.48 -2.89 12.90
N ASN A 32 4.19 -2.79 12.58
CA ASN A 32 3.37 -1.68 13.05
C ASN A 32 3.18 -1.76 14.58
N MET A 33 3.61 -0.72 15.28
CA MET A 33 3.56 -0.63 16.75
C MET A 33 2.54 0.41 17.25
N LEU A 34 1.74 1.02 16.38
CA LEU A 34 0.78 2.06 16.78
C LEU A 34 -0.18 1.55 17.85
N ASP A 35 -0.65 0.32 17.70
CA ASP A 35 -1.49 -0.36 18.69
C ASP A 35 -0.80 -0.57 20.04
N LYS A 36 0.52 -0.73 20.09
CA LYS A 36 1.26 -0.88 21.36
C LYS A 36 1.57 0.45 22.03
N LEU A 37 1.57 1.55 21.27
CA LEU A 37 1.93 2.88 21.75
C LEU A 37 0.71 3.71 22.15
N LEU A 38 -0.45 3.46 21.53
CA LEU A 38 -1.62 4.33 21.60
C LEU A 38 -2.88 3.61 22.12
N LYS A 39 -2.81 2.32 22.46
CA LYS A 39 -3.84 1.60 23.25
C LYS A 39 -3.31 1.28 24.64
#